data_AF-T0CAF2-F1
#
_entry.id   AF-T0CAF2-F1
#
_cell.length_a   1.000
_cell.length_b   1.000
_cell.length_c   1.000
_cell.angle_alpha   90.00
_cell.angle_beta   90.00
_cell.angle_gamma   90.00
#
_symmetry.space_group_name_H-M   'P 1'
#
loop_
_entity.id
_entity.type
_entity.pdbx_description
1 polymer ?
#
loop_
_entity_poly.entity_id
_entity_poly.type
_entity_poly.pdbx_seq_one_letter_code
_entity_poly.pdbx_strand_id
1 'polypeptide(L)'
;MVNFFDQNQVKVNKEFFRESARQIDYTIEDFLQDDIPHSLLEQNVLNSAYINHLTSLLKINSIFDLAQEILELEKSLDKLAHRLPVDINIPTMKIFYHQLGPVFIQLFVEIKDLEDHKELEGEWLKAVRIALEEEIVVWQEKNLK
;
A
#
# COMPACT_ATOMS: atom_id res chain seq x y z
N MET A 1 9.95 -45.12 -29.37
CA MET A 1 8.85 -44.29 -29.95
C MET A 1 7.56 -44.99 -29.57
N VAL A 2 6.66 -44.45 -28.76
CA VAL A 2 6.01 -43.14 -28.84
C VAL A 2 5.74 -42.60 -27.42
N ASN A 3 5.99 -41.30 -27.22
CA ASN A 3 5.62 -40.55 -26.02
C ASN A 3 4.11 -40.23 -26.07
N PHE A 4 3.38 -40.52 -25.00
CA PHE A 4 2.06 -39.94 -24.74
C PHE A 4 2.12 -39.18 -23.41
N PHE A 5 2.61 -37.94 -23.48
CA PHE A 5 2.25 -36.92 -22.49
C PHE A 5 0.86 -36.43 -22.86
N ASP A 6 -0.16 -36.90 -22.14
CA ASP A 6 -1.51 -36.39 -22.31
C ASP A 6 -1.60 -35.04 -21.59
N GLN A 7 -1.69 -33.99 -22.40
CA GLN A 7 -1.77 -32.60 -22.00
C GLN A 7 -3.18 -32.31 -21.47
N ASN A 8 -3.45 -32.63 -20.20
CA ASN A 8 -4.52 -31.95 -19.47
C ASN A 8 -4.02 -30.55 -19.03
N GLN A 9 -3.73 -29.69 -20.01
CA GLN A 9 -3.66 -28.26 -19.77
C GLN A 9 -5.10 -27.76 -19.64
N VAL A 10 -5.58 -27.67 -18.40
CA VAL A 10 -6.77 -26.87 -18.08
C VAL A 10 -6.50 -25.47 -18.64
N LYS A 11 -7.18 -25.12 -19.74
CA LYS A 11 -7.16 -23.77 -20.29
C LYS A 11 -7.92 -22.88 -19.31
N VAL A 12 -7.20 -22.37 -18.32
CA VAL A 12 -7.70 -21.36 -17.39
C VAL A 12 -8.10 -20.14 -18.23
N ASN A 13 -9.39 -19.83 -18.23
CA ASN A 13 -9.90 -18.68 -18.96
C ASN A 13 -9.47 -17.40 -18.23
N LYS A 14 -8.35 -16.83 -18.66
CA LYS A 14 -7.76 -15.63 -18.04
C LYS A 14 -8.73 -14.46 -18.03
N GLU A 15 -9.64 -14.36 -19.01
CA GLU A 15 -10.67 -13.30 -19.05
C GLU A 15 -11.71 -13.44 -17.93
N PHE A 16 -12.14 -14.67 -17.60
CA PHE A 16 -13.08 -14.91 -16.51
C PHE A 16 -12.47 -14.58 -15.13
N PHE A 17 -11.19 -14.92 -14.93
CA PHE A 17 -10.46 -14.54 -13.72
C PHE A 17 -10.21 -13.03 -13.67
N ARG A 18 -9.96 -12.37 -14.81
CA ARG A 18 -9.82 -10.91 -14.91
C ARG A 18 -11.12 -10.19 -14.54
N GLU A 19 -12.26 -10.64 -15.04
CA GLU A 19 -13.57 -10.06 -14.68
C GLU A 19 -13.89 -10.25 -13.20
N SER A 20 -13.56 -11.42 -12.65
CA SER A 20 -13.75 -11.74 -11.23
C SER A 20 -12.80 -10.94 -10.32
N ALA A 21 -11.53 -10.79 -10.71
CA ALA A 21 -10.53 -10.01 -9.98
C ALA A 21 -10.86 -8.50 -9.97
N ARG A 22 -11.54 -7.98 -11.00
CA ARG A 22 -12.05 -6.60 -11.00
C ARG A 22 -13.20 -6.35 -10.02
N GLN A 23 -13.84 -7.41 -9.51
CA GLN A 23 -14.93 -7.30 -8.52
C GLN A 23 -14.48 -7.56 -7.08
N ILE A 24 -13.22 -7.97 -6.87
CA ILE A 24 -12.69 -8.30 -5.54
C ILE A 24 -11.75 -7.18 -5.10
N ASP A 25 -12.06 -6.52 -3.99
CA ASP A 25 -11.15 -5.59 -3.33
C ASP A 25 -10.04 -6.38 -2.65
N TYR A 26 -8.88 -6.46 -3.32
CA TYR A 26 -7.68 -7.11 -2.76
C TYR A 26 -6.98 -6.22 -1.73
N THR A 27 -6.39 -6.85 -0.72
CA THR A 27 -5.49 -6.24 0.26
C THR A 27 -4.03 -6.50 -0.10
N ILE A 28 -3.11 -5.78 0.57
CA ILE A 28 -1.67 -5.99 0.40
C ILE A 28 -1.27 -7.41 0.85
N GLU A 29 -1.92 -7.89 1.91
CA GLU A 29 -1.72 -9.20 2.50
C GLU A 29 -2.14 -10.33 1.55
N ASP A 30 -3.19 -10.12 0.75
CA ASP A 30 -3.66 -11.12 -0.22
C ASP A 30 -2.63 -11.40 -1.33
N PHE A 31 -1.78 -10.42 -1.67
CA PHE A 31 -0.67 -10.65 -2.62
C PHE A 31 0.54 -11.35 -1.97
N LEU A 32 0.61 -11.38 -0.64
CA LEU A 32 1.65 -12.11 0.09
C LEU A 32 1.28 -13.59 0.28
N GLN A 33 -0.01 -13.91 0.27
CA GLN A 33 -0.49 -15.29 0.26
C GLN A 33 -0.57 -15.74 -1.20
N ASP A 34 -0.09 -16.95 -1.54
CA ASP A 34 0.00 -17.45 -2.92
C ASP A 34 -1.40 -17.73 -3.56
N ASP A 35 -2.45 -17.10 -3.04
CA ASP A 35 -3.84 -17.23 -3.43
C ASP A 35 -4.15 -16.51 -4.76
N ILE A 36 -3.28 -15.58 -5.18
CA ILE A 36 -3.39 -14.85 -6.44
C ILE A 36 -2.27 -15.30 -7.39
N PRO A 37 -2.58 -15.92 -8.53
CA PRO A 37 -1.57 -16.24 -9.52
C PRO A 37 -0.86 -14.96 -9.99
N HIS A 38 0.41 -14.78 -9.63
CA HIS A 38 1.17 -13.54 -9.93
C HIS A 38 1.15 -13.16 -11.42
N SER A 39 0.98 -14.13 -12.32
CA SER A 39 0.83 -13.90 -13.77
C SER A 39 -0.45 -13.18 -14.22
N LEU A 40 -1.40 -12.99 -13.30
CA LEU A 40 -2.67 -12.29 -13.52
C LEU A 40 -2.74 -10.97 -12.75
N LEU A 41 -1.71 -10.63 -11.98
CA LEU A 41 -1.65 -9.39 -11.24
C LEU A 41 -1.48 -8.21 -12.20
N GLU A 42 -2.46 -7.33 -12.25
CA GLU A 42 -2.35 -6.07 -12.98
C GLU A 42 -1.87 -4.96 -12.03
N GLN A 43 -1.03 -4.05 -12.52
CA GLN A 43 -0.44 -2.96 -11.73
C GLN A 43 -1.52 -2.09 -11.03
N ASN A 44 -2.62 -1.83 -11.71
CA ASN A 44 -3.75 -1.06 -11.19
C ASN A 44 -4.42 -1.74 -9.97
N VAL A 45 -4.46 -3.08 -9.92
CA VAL A 45 -5.03 -3.83 -8.80
C VAL A 45 -4.16 -3.66 -7.56
N LEU A 46 -2.83 -3.77 -7.71
CA LEU A 46 -1.88 -3.51 -6.63
C LEU A 46 -1.94 -2.05 -6.15
N ASN A 47 -2.00 -1.10 -7.07
CA ASN A 47 -2.12 0.33 -6.73
C ASN A 47 -3.40 0.61 -5.95
N SER A 48 -4.54 0.04 -6.37
CA SER A 48 -5.82 0.19 -5.66
C SER A 48 -5.77 -0.41 -4.26
N ALA A 49 -5.18 -1.60 -4.10
CA ALA A 49 -5.01 -2.22 -2.79
C ALA A 49 -4.14 -1.35 -1.86
N TYR A 50 -3.05 -0.78 -2.38
CA TYR A 50 -2.20 0.14 -1.63
C TYR A 50 -2.95 1.41 -1.22
N ILE A 51 -3.69 2.05 -2.14
CA ILE A 51 -4.51 3.23 -1.85
C ILE A 51 -5.57 2.92 -0.78
N ASN A 52 -6.23 1.77 -0.88
CA ASN A 52 -7.22 1.32 0.10
C ASN A 52 -6.58 1.11 1.48
N HIS A 53 -5.39 0.50 1.53
CA HIS A 53 -4.64 0.32 2.77
C HIS A 53 -4.30 1.69 3.39
N LEU A 54 -3.71 2.63 2.64
CA LEU A 54 -3.44 3.99 3.12
C LEU A 54 -4.71 4.70 3.61
N THR A 55 -5.82 4.55 2.90
CA THR A 55 -7.12 5.13 3.31
C THR A 55 -7.61 4.54 4.63
N SER A 56 -7.31 3.28 4.92
CA SER A 56 -7.64 2.66 6.21
C SER A 56 -6.79 3.23 7.35
N LEU A 57 -5.52 3.57 7.10
CA LEU A 57 -4.63 4.19 8.09
C LEU A 57 -5.18 5.54 8.60
N LEU A 58 -5.84 6.32 7.74
CA LEU A 58 -6.50 7.57 8.12
C LEU A 58 -7.62 7.40 9.17
N LYS A 59 -8.06 6.18 9.46
CA LYS A 59 -9.08 5.90 10.49
C LYS A 59 -8.47 5.74 11.89
N ILE A 60 -7.15 5.63 12.00
CA ILE A 60 -6.44 5.40 13.26
C ILE A 60 -6.25 6.72 14.02
N ASN A 61 -6.70 6.77 15.27
CA ASN A 61 -6.72 8.00 16.09
C ASN A 61 -5.58 8.09 17.10
N SER A 62 -4.68 7.11 17.11
CA SER A 62 -3.48 7.06 17.95
C SER A 62 -2.25 7.20 17.05
N ILE A 63 -1.37 8.14 17.38
CA ILE A 63 -0.12 8.33 16.62
C ILE A 63 0.79 7.10 16.72
N PHE A 64 0.79 6.42 17.87
CA PHE A 64 1.57 5.21 18.08
C PHE A 64 1.08 4.05 17.23
N ASP A 65 -0.23 3.80 17.25
CA ASP A 65 -0.84 2.73 16.45
C ASP A 65 -0.67 3.02 14.96
N LEU A 66 -0.85 4.29 14.55
CA LEU A 66 -0.67 4.71 13.17
C LEU A 66 0.77 4.52 12.69
N ALA A 67 1.76 4.93 13.50
CA ALA A 67 3.16 4.73 13.17
C ALA A 67 3.52 3.24 13.07
N GLN A 68 2.97 2.41 13.96
CA GLN A 68 3.17 0.97 13.91
C GLN A 68 2.61 0.37 12.61
N GLU A 69 1.38 0.71 12.23
CA GLU A 69 0.76 0.19 11.00
C GLU A 69 1.49 0.68 9.73
N ILE A 70 2.01 1.91 9.72
CA ILE A 70 2.88 2.40 8.63
C ILE A 70 4.12 1.52 8.47
N LEU A 71 4.80 1.19 9.57
CA LEU A 71 5.99 0.34 9.54
C LEU A 71 5.67 -1.10 9.11
N GLU A 72 4.51 -1.63 9.51
CA GLU A 72 4.07 -2.95 9.05
C GLU A 72 3.74 -2.95 7.55
N LEU A 73 3.09 -1.91 7.04
CA LEU A 73 2.85 -1.73 5.62
C LEU A 73 4.18 -1.71 4.84
N GLU A 74 5.18 -0.95 5.28
CA GLU A 74 6.50 -0.94 4.64
C GLU A 74 7.15 -2.32 4.58
N LYS A 75 7.08 -3.08 5.68
CA LYS A 75 7.59 -4.47 5.71
C LYS A 75 6.84 -5.35 4.72
N SER A 76 5.53 -5.18 4.59
CA SER A 76 4.71 -5.93 3.64
C SER A 76 5.08 -5.58 2.19
N LEU A 77 5.28 -4.30 1.87
CA LEU A 77 5.73 -3.85 0.55
C LEU A 77 7.13 -4.37 0.21
N ASP A 78 8.06 -4.36 1.16
CA ASP A 78 9.40 -4.91 0.96
C ASP A 78 9.33 -6.42 0.68
N LYS A 79 8.52 -7.18 1.43
CA LYS A 79 8.29 -8.61 1.14
C LYS A 79 7.68 -8.83 -0.24
N LEU A 80 6.76 -7.98 -0.68
CA LEU A 80 6.16 -8.06 -2.02
C LEU A 80 7.20 -7.84 -3.12
N ALA A 81 8.13 -6.90 -2.94
CA ALA A 81 9.21 -6.66 -3.90
C ALA A 81 10.10 -7.88 -4.14
N HIS A 82 10.20 -8.80 -3.17
CA HIS A 82 10.95 -10.05 -3.32
C HIS A 82 10.13 -11.20 -3.93
N ARG A 83 8.80 -11.10 -3.92
CA ARG A 83 7.88 -12.18 -4.39
C ARG A 83 7.31 -11.92 -5.77
N LEU A 84 7.01 -10.67 -6.08
CA LEU A 84 6.32 -10.31 -7.31
C LEU A 84 7.28 -10.23 -8.50
N PRO A 85 6.77 -10.48 -9.71
CA PRO A 85 7.54 -10.33 -10.94
C PRO A 85 8.17 -8.93 -11.08
N VAL A 86 9.35 -8.85 -11.70
CA VAL A 86 10.14 -7.60 -11.85
C VAL A 86 9.42 -6.53 -12.67
N ASP A 87 8.44 -6.91 -13.48
CA ASP A 87 7.60 -6.02 -14.30
C ASP A 87 6.49 -5.32 -13.52
N ILE A 88 6.22 -5.70 -12.27
CA ILE A 88 5.31 -5.00 -11.37
C ILE A 88 6.09 -3.98 -10.53
N ASN A 89 5.71 -2.71 -10.63
CA ASN A 89 6.30 -1.64 -9.84
C ASN A 89 5.64 -1.59 -8.46
N ILE A 90 6.38 -1.97 -7.42
CA ILE A 90 5.86 -1.98 -6.05
C ILE A 90 5.75 -0.55 -5.51
N PRO A 91 4.62 -0.16 -4.90
CA PRO A 91 4.50 1.11 -4.21
C PRO A 91 5.53 1.28 -3.09
N THR A 92 5.91 2.53 -2.81
CA THR A 92 6.85 2.87 -1.74
C THR A 92 6.36 4.11 -1.00
N MET A 93 6.62 4.21 0.30
CA MET A 93 6.26 5.35 1.16
C MET A 93 7.17 6.60 0.93
N LYS A 94 7.82 6.71 -0.23
CA LYS A 94 8.84 7.74 -0.48
C LYS A 94 8.25 9.15 -0.49
N ILE A 95 7.06 9.34 -1.05
CA ILE A 95 6.42 10.66 -1.12
C ILE A 95 5.95 11.05 0.28
N PHE A 96 5.33 10.12 1.01
CA PHE A 96 4.96 10.27 2.41
C PHE A 96 6.11 10.82 3.25
N TYR A 97 7.28 10.16 3.27
CA TYR A 97 8.42 10.65 4.07
C TYR A 97 8.98 11.99 3.58
N HIS A 98 8.95 12.24 2.28
CA HIS A 98 9.37 13.51 1.72
C HIS A 98 8.48 14.67 2.18
N GLN A 99 7.15 14.46 2.22
CA GLN A 99 6.18 15.44 2.69
C GLN A 99 6.20 15.60 4.21
N LEU A 100 6.46 14.51 4.92
CA LEU A 100 6.46 14.49 6.38
C LEU A 100 7.58 15.32 6.99
N GLY A 101 8.77 15.29 6.38
CA GLY A 101 9.98 15.94 6.91
C GLY A 101 9.79 17.43 7.21
N PRO A 102 9.38 18.27 6.24
CA PRO A 102 9.13 19.69 6.46
C PRO A 102 8.10 19.96 7.55
N VAL A 103 7.00 19.20 7.58
CA VAL A 103 5.92 19.38 8.56
C VAL A 103 6.41 19.05 9.97
N PHE A 104 7.20 17.99 10.15
CA PHE A 104 7.80 17.67 11.45
C PHE A 104 8.78 18.73 11.94
N ILE A 105 9.60 19.30 11.05
CA ILE A 105 10.52 20.38 11.41
C ILE A 105 9.74 21.61 11.85
N GLN A 106 8.67 21.96 11.14
CA GLN A 106 7.80 23.07 11.51
C GLN A 106 7.16 22.83 12.87
N LEU A 107 6.54 21.67 13.08
CA LEU A 107 5.96 21.30 14.38
C LEU A 107 7.00 21.38 15.49
N PHE A 108 8.21 20.89 15.27
CA PHE A 108 9.28 20.94 16.27
C PHE A 108 9.64 22.36 16.72
N VAL A 109 9.51 23.36 15.84
CA VAL A 109 9.72 24.78 16.18
C VAL A 109 8.50 25.36 16.91
N GLU A 110 7.29 25.01 16.46
CA GLU A 110 6.02 25.53 16.99
C GLU A 110 5.67 24.96 18.38
N ILE A 111 6.08 23.73 18.66
CA ILE A 111 5.81 23.05 19.94
C ILE A 111 6.72 23.49 21.08
N LYS A 112 7.62 24.45 20.85
CA LYS A 112 8.54 24.95 21.89
C LYS A 112 7.80 25.39 23.17
N ASP A 113 6.55 25.85 23.01
CA ASP A 113 5.70 26.33 24.09
C ASP A 113 4.59 25.32 24.47
N LEU A 114 4.55 24.12 23.87
CA LEU A 114 3.61 23.04 24.21
C LEU A 114 4.19 22.17 25.32
N GLU A 115 3.65 22.29 26.54
CA GLU A 115 4.03 21.46 27.69
C GLU A 115 3.16 20.18 27.82
N ASP A 116 2.00 20.13 27.18
CA ASP A 116 1.10 18.97 27.23
C ASP A 116 1.44 17.94 26.14
N HIS A 117 1.84 16.75 26.59
CA HIS A 117 2.13 15.59 25.74
C HIS A 117 0.94 15.22 24.83
N LYS A 118 -0.30 15.37 25.28
CA LYS A 118 -1.49 15.01 24.48
C LYS A 118 -1.72 15.98 23.33
N GLU A 119 -1.44 17.26 23.54
CA GLU A 119 -1.54 18.26 22.47
C GLU A 119 -0.47 17.98 21.41
N LEU A 120 0.75 17.64 21.84
CA LEU A 120 1.83 17.24 20.95
C LEU A 120 1.50 15.98 20.12
N GLU A 121 0.98 14.92 20.75
CA GLU A 121 0.52 13.72 20.03
C GLU A 121 -0.54 14.06 18.98
N GLY A 122 -1.45 14.97 19.31
CA GLY A 122 -2.50 15.45 18.39
C GLY A 122 -1.91 16.17 17.17
N GLU A 123 -0.92 17.03 17.36
CA GLU A 123 -0.24 17.72 16.26
C GLU A 123 0.57 16.76 15.38
N TRP A 124 1.29 15.80 15.98
CA TRP A 124 1.98 14.76 15.21
C TRP A 124 1.00 13.90 14.40
N LEU A 125 -0.13 13.53 14.99
CA LEU A 125 -1.17 12.78 14.29
C LEU A 125 -1.70 13.55 13.07
N LYS A 126 -1.94 14.86 13.21
CA LYS A 126 -2.35 15.71 12.09
C LYS A 126 -1.29 15.75 10.99
N ALA A 127 -0.02 15.95 11.35
CA ALA A 127 1.07 15.98 10.38
C ALA A 127 1.20 14.68 9.57
N VAL A 128 1.16 13.54 10.26
CA VAL A 128 1.21 12.22 9.59
C VAL A 128 0.00 12.03 8.67
N ARG A 129 -1.20 12.46 9.09
CA ARG A 129 -2.40 12.38 8.25
C ARG A 129 -2.29 13.21 6.98
N ILE A 130 -1.80 14.44 7.06
CA ILE A 130 -1.59 15.30 5.88
C ILE A 130 -0.64 14.63 4.89
N ALA A 131 0.47 14.07 5.37
CA ALA A 131 1.41 13.37 4.50
C ALA A 131 0.82 12.09 3.88
N LEU A 132 -0.03 11.36 4.61
CA LEU A 132 -0.76 10.19 4.08
C LEU A 132 -1.79 10.60 3.02
N GLU A 133 -2.52 11.69 3.25
CA GLU A 133 -3.49 12.23 2.28
C GLU A 133 -2.81 12.59 0.96
N GLU A 134 -1.65 13.26 1.03
CA GLU A 134 -0.87 13.60 -0.17
C GLU A 134 -0.34 12.35 -0.89
N GLU A 135 0.17 11.35 -0.15
CA GLU A 135 0.55 10.06 -0.73
C GLU A 135 -0.62 9.40 -1.47
N ILE A 136 -1.81 9.38 -0.86
CA ILE A 136 -3.04 8.84 -1.46
C ILE A 136 -3.36 9.58 -2.76
N VAL A 137 -3.38 10.91 -2.75
CA VAL A 137 -3.69 11.73 -3.93
C VAL A 137 -2.73 11.41 -5.07
N VAL A 138 -1.42 11.37 -4.81
CA VAL A 138 -0.44 11.08 -5.85
C VAL A 138 -0.62 9.67 -6.45
N TRP A 139 -0.97 8.68 -5.62
CA TRP A 139 -1.22 7.33 -6.13
C TRP A 139 -2.54 7.19 -6.87
N GLN A 140 -3.58 7.91 -6.45
CA GLN A 140 -4.83 8.00 -7.21
C GLN A 140 -4.58 8.61 -8.60
N GLU A 141 -3.80 9.68 -8.70
CA GLU A 141 -3.43 10.28 -9.99
C GLU A 141 -2.61 9.34 -10.88
N LYS A 142 -1.72 8.54 -10.30
CA LYS A 142 -0.96 7.52 -11.03
C LYS A 142 -1.84 6.38 -11.52
N ASN A 143 -2.89 6.02 -10.77
CA ASN A 143 -3.78 4.90 -11.10
C ASN A 143 -4.80 5.25 -12.21
N LEU A 144 -5.02 6.54 -12.49
CA LEU A 144 -5.88 7.03 -13.57
C LEU A 144 -5.17 7.11 -14.94
N LYS A 145 -3.85 6.98 -14.97
CA LYS A 145 -3.00 7.09 -16.17
C LYS A 145 -2.63 5.72 -16.70
#